data_AF-A0A3M1Y6N6-F1
#
_entry.id   AF-A0A3M1Y6N6-F1
#
_cell.length_a   1.000
_cell.length_b   1.000
_cell.length_c   1.000
_cell.angle_alpha   90.00
_cell.angle_beta   90.00
_cell.angle_gamma   90.00
#
_symmetry.space_group_name_H-M   'P 1'
#
loop_
_entity.id
_entity.type
_entity.pdbx_description
1 polymer ?
#
loop_
_entity_poly.entity_id
_entity_poly.type
_entity_poly.pdbx_seq_one_letter_code
_entity_poly.pdbx_strand_id
1 'polypeptide(L)'
;MIDSFNSYGLEPWIVKQVLSFLNKAQTPQDLHVEDASESGTGYAIGRTVAARILAQRNALPGRRFTRLEQVQQISGLGQDKLHDLVAGFSLPAAEAFRRQMSKTVLPSNFTLVYDSIHIRELKNFHLIARTPSRLNHLVTKRLEAIAYEKHGDVPVRDLIGTLLDQAYLETFPSPQIGAYALALWFYRFDEDNWFSFASAHAEAEAYLSRYEAPSDRLELRLYKGFPNAGLLMDPISVTDLPVVVNYPEQVITIWRAQLQD
;
A
#
# COMPACT_ATOMS: atom_id res chain seq x y z
N MET A 1 -32.06 -18.80 -5.86
CA MET A 1 -32.09 -17.88 -4.71
C MET A 1 -30.81 -17.06 -4.84
N ILE A 2 -30.90 -15.79 -5.21
CA ILE A 2 -29.72 -14.96 -5.49
C ILE A 2 -29.30 -14.35 -4.15
N ASP A 3 -28.19 -14.81 -3.58
CA ASP A 3 -27.60 -14.17 -2.42
C ASP A 3 -27.24 -12.73 -2.79
N SER A 4 -27.89 -11.79 -2.12
CA SER A 4 -27.58 -10.37 -2.24
C SER A 4 -26.14 -10.14 -1.81
N PHE A 5 -25.31 -9.56 -2.67
CA PHE A 5 -23.96 -9.10 -2.29
C PHE A 5 -24.09 -8.05 -1.20
N ASN A 6 -23.79 -8.45 0.02
CA ASN A 6 -23.90 -7.59 1.18
C ASN A 6 -22.55 -6.90 1.38
N SER A 7 -22.52 -5.57 1.27
CA SER A 7 -21.30 -4.77 1.49
C SER A 7 -20.74 -4.91 2.92
N TYR A 8 -21.50 -5.52 3.84
CA TYR A 8 -21.17 -5.73 5.25
C TYR A 8 -19.95 -6.62 5.52
N GLY A 9 -19.43 -7.34 4.51
CA GLY A 9 -18.20 -8.14 4.63
C GLY A 9 -16.95 -7.49 4.03
N LEU A 10 -17.09 -6.34 3.36
CA LEU A 10 -15.96 -5.69 2.69
C LEU A 10 -15.27 -4.69 3.59
N GLU A 11 -13.95 -4.68 3.53
CA GLU A 11 -13.16 -3.62 4.17
C GLU A 11 -13.51 -2.25 3.53
N PRO A 12 -13.75 -1.20 4.34
CA PRO A 12 -14.18 0.11 3.84
C PRO A 12 -13.26 0.73 2.78
N TRP A 13 -11.96 0.45 2.84
CA TRP A 13 -10.98 0.97 1.88
C TRP A 13 -11.14 0.33 0.49
N ILE A 14 -11.54 -0.95 0.41
CA ILE A 14 -11.81 -1.64 -0.86
C ILE A 14 -13.01 -0.98 -1.54
N VAL A 15 -14.07 -0.74 -0.77
CA VAL A 15 -15.26 -0.02 -1.25
C VAL A 15 -14.87 1.34 -1.81
N LYS A 16 -14.02 2.08 -1.10
CA LYS A 16 -13.54 3.40 -1.53
C LYS A 16 -12.75 3.34 -2.83
N GLN A 17 -11.87 2.34 -2.99
CA GLN A 17 -11.07 2.13 -4.19
C GLN A 17 -11.95 1.82 -5.41
N VAL A 18 -12.89 0.88 -5.26
CA VAL A 18 -13.86 0.54 -6.33
C VAL A 18 -14.65 1.78 -6.76
N LEU A 19 -15.19 2.54 -5.81
CA LEU A 19 -15.96 3.74 -6.12
C LEU A 19 -15.09 4.83 -6.76
N SER A 20 -13.84 5.01 -6.32
CA SER A 20 -12.90 5.96 -6.93
C SER A 20 -12.61 5.58 -8.38
N PHE A 21 -12.30 4.31 -8.65
CA PHE A 21 -12.09 3.79 -10.01
C PHE A 21 -13.27 4.08 -10.94
N LEU A 22 -14.49 3.71 -10.52
CA LEU A 22 -15.70 3.94 -11.33
C LEU A 22 -16.00 5.44 -11.54
N ASN A 23 -15.70 6.27 -10.54
CA ASN A 23 -15.95 7.70 -10.62
C ASN A 23 -14.94 8.46 -11.49
N LYS A 24 -13.73 7.93 -11.67
CA LYS A 24 -12.70 8.53 -12.54
C LYS A 24 -12.95 8.33 -14.03
N ALA A 25 -13.53 7.20 -14.40
CA ALA A 25 -13.69 6.82 -15.79
C ALA A 25 -14.41 7.90 -16.59
N GLN A 26 -13.78 8.47 -17.60
CA GLN A 26 -14.39 9.45 -18.47
C GLN A 26 -15.07 8.75 -19.67
N THR A 27 -14.50 7.63 -20.09
CA THR A 27 -14.93 6.85 -21.23
C THR A 27 -15.21 5.39 -20.85
N PRO A 28 -16.03 4.66 -21.62
CA PRO A 28 -16.23 3.24 -21.37
C PRO A 28 -14.94 2.41 -21.43
N GLN A 29 -13.93 2.90 -22.14
CA GLN A 29 -12.61 2.26 -22.26
C GLN A 29 -11.81 2.35 -20.96
N ASP A 30 -12.00 3.41 -20.17
CA ASP A 30 -11.31 3.57 -18.87
C ASP A 30 -11.77 2.54 -17.83
N LEU A 31 -12.91 1.88 -18.09
CA LEU A 31 -13.46 0.79 -17.27
C LEU A 31 -13.03 -0.60 -17.76
N HIS A 32 -12.20 -0.65 -18.81
CA HIS A 32 -11.57 -1.88 -19.26
C HIS A 32 -10.34 -2.12 -18.38
N VAL A 33 -10.34 -3.20 -17.59
CA VAL A 33 -9.17 -3.60 -16.79
C VAL A 33 -8.57 -4.84 -17.47
N GLU A 34 -7.54 -4.66 -18.27
CA GLU A 34 -6.75 -5.79 -18.75
C GLU A 34 -5.92 -6.37 -17.60
N ASP A 35 -6.05 -7.68 -17.40
CA ASP A 35 -5.27 -8.62 -16.58
C ASP A 35 -4.55 -8.15 -15.30
N ALA A 36 -5.03 -8.70 -14.17
CA ALA A 36 -4.24 -8.88 -12.94
C ALA A 36 -4.37 -10.30 -12.35
N SER A 37 -4.65 -11.31 -13.17
CA SER A 37 -4.59 -12.72 -12.73
C SER A 37 -3.66 -13.55 -13.61
N GLU A 38 -2.70 -14.24 -12.99
CA GLU A 38 -1.87 -15.28 -13.65
C GLU A 38 -2.72 -16.48 -14.12
N SER A 39 -4.02 -16.51 -13.80
CA SER A 39 -4.97 -17.57 -14.14
C SER A 39 -5.79 -17.33 -15.42
N GLY A 40 -5.54 -16.24 -16.17
CA GLY A 40 -6.17 -16.03 -17.49
C GLY A 40 -7.68 -15.74 -17.47
N THR A 41 -8.25 -15.41 -16.32
CA THR A 41 -9.65 -14.96 -16.18
C THR A 41 -9.66 -13.45 -15.99
N GLY A 42 -9.36 -12.72 -17.08
CA GLY A 42 -9.33 -11.26 -17.11
C GLY A 42 -10.72 -10.64 -16.87
N TYR A 43 -10.71 -9.52 -16.15
CA TYR A 43 -11.90 -8.71 -15.85
C TYR A 43 -12.30 -7.85 -17.05
N ALA A 44 -13.31 -8.24 -17.82
CA ALA A 44 -13.82 -7.38 -18.88
C ALA A 44 -15.22 -6.84 -18.53
N ILE A 45 -15.30 -5.60 -18.01
CA ILE A 45 -16.55 -4.85 -18.17
C ILE A 45 -16.74 -4.63 -19.67
N GLY A 46 -17.68 -5.39 -20.25
CA GLY A 46 -18.06 -5.18 -21.64
C GLY A 46 -18.53 -3.75 -21.88
N ARG A 47 -18.19 -3.20 -23.04
CA ARG A 47 -18.44 -1.79 -23.44
C ARG A 47 -19.87 -1.31 -23.14
N THR A 48 -20.88 -2.17 -23.33
CA THR A 48 -22.28 -1.86 -23.04
C THR A 48 -22.53 -1.64 -21.55
N VAL A 49 -21.94 -2.46 -20.67
CA VAL A 49 -22.06 -2.30 -19.21
C VAL A 49 -21.28 -1.08 -18.76
N ALA A 50 -20.09 -0.84 -19.31
CA ALA A 50 -19.29 0.36 -19.03
C ALA A 50 -20.04 1.66 -19.38
N ALA A 51 -20.71 1.70 -20.55
CA ALA A 51 -21.54 2.83 -20.94
C ALA A 51 -22.73 3.05 -19.97
N ARG A 52 -23.36 1.98 -19.49
CA ARG A 52 -24.43 2.06 -18.48
C ARG A 52 -23.92 2.55 -17.13
N ILE A 53 -22.73 2.12 -16.71
CA ILE A 53 -22.07 2.62 -15.49
C ILE A 53 -21.90 4.14 -15.57
N LEU A 54 -21.36 4.64 -16.68
CA LEU A 54 -21.17 6.08 -16.87
C LEU A 54 -22.50 6.84 -16.92
N ALA A 55 -23.51 6.30 -17.62
CA ALA A 55 -24.83 6.90 -17.69
C ALA A 55 -25.48 7.01 -16.29
N GLN A 56 -25.45 5.92 -15.51
CA GLN A 56 -25.99 5.90 -14.15
C GLN A 56 -25.24 6.88 -13.25
N ARG A 57 -23.91 6.88 -13.30
CA ARG A 57 -23.08 7.81 -12.52
C ARG A 57 -23.44 9.26 -12.82
N ASN A 58 -23.56 9.61 -14.10
CA ASN A 58 -23.84 10.98 -14.54
C ASN A 58 -25.27 11.43 -14.20
N ALA A 59 -26.19 10.50 -13.97
CA ALA A 59 -27.56 10.78 -13.50
C ALA A 59 -27.65 10.99 -11.97
N LEU A 60 -26.63 10.60 -11.20
CA LEU A 60 -26.60 10.78 -9.75
C LEU A 60 -26.27 12.23 -9.35
N PRO A 61 -26.74 12.69 -8.16
CA PRO A 61 -26.31 13.96 -7.59
C PRO A 61 -24.78 14.05 -7.46
N GLY A 62 -24.21 15.13 -7.98
CA GLY A 62 -22.75 15.31 -8.01
C GLY A 62 -22.01 14.41 -8.99
N ARG A 63 -22.73 13.72 -9.89
CA ARG A 63 -22.19 12.88 -10.97
C ARG A 63 -21.19 11.82 -10.50
N ARG A 64 -21.48 11.21 -9.34
CA ARG A 64 -20.60 10.22 -8.70
C ARG A 64 -21.39 9.18 -7.91
N PHE A 65 -20.86 7.97 -7.86
CA PHE A 65 -21.26 6.95 -6.91
C PHE A 65 -20.69 7.27 -5.52
N THR A 66 -21.51 7.12 -4.50
CA THR A 66 -21.13 7.28 -3.08
C THR A 66 -21.25 5.99 -2.30
N ARG A 67 -21.94 4.97 -2.84
CA ARG A 67 -22.09 3.65 -2.23
C ARG A 67 -22.18 2.54 -3.27
N LEU A 68 -21.78 1.32 -2.92
CA LEU A 68 -21.79 0.19 -3.86
C LEU A 68 -23.20 -0.24 -4.27
N GLU A 69 -24.21 0.01 -3.44
CA GLU A 69 -25.60 -0.33 -3.76
C GLU A 69 -26.10 0.43 -4.99
N GLN A 70 -25.56 1.64 -5.25
CA GLN A 70 -25.86 2.39 -6.48
C GLN A 70 -25.27 1.74 -7.73
N VAL A 71 -24.14 1.03 -7.56
CA VAL A 71 -23.46 0.29 -8.64
C VAL A 71 -24.19 -1.02 -8.91
N GLN A 72 -24.68 -1.70 -7.87
CA GLN A 72 -25.46 -2.95 -7.98
C GLN A 72 -26.78 -2.80 -8.77
N GLN A 73 -27.34 -1.59 -8.81
CA GLN A 73 -28.58 -1.31 -9.55
C GLN A 73 -28.38 -1.26 -11.07
N ILE A 74 -27.14 -1.34 -11.56
CA ILE A 74 -26.82 -1.19 -12.98
C ILE A 74 -27.15 -2.49 -13.73
N SER A 75 -28.12 -2.41 -14.65
CA SER A 75 -28.50 -3.54 -15.49
C SER A 75 -27.32 -4.09 -16.29
N GLY A 76 -27.07 -5.40 -16.16
CA GLY A 76 -25.96 -6.12 -16.82
C GLY A 76 -24.66 -6.19 -16.02
N LEU A 77 -24.61 -5.53 -14.86
CA LEU A 77 -23.59 -5.73 -13.84
C LEU A 77 -24.13 -6.74 -12.80
N GLY A 78 -23.95 -8.03 -13.07
CA GLY A 78 -24.32 -9.09 -12.14
C GLY A 78 -23.43 -9.09 -10.88
N GLN A 79 -23.86 -9.83 -9.85
CA GLN A 79 -23.11 -9.94 -8.60
C GLN A 79 -21.71 -10.51 -8.80
N ASP A 80 -21.57 -11.50 -9.68
CA ASP A 80 -20.27 -12.10 -10.03
C ASP A 80 -19.29 -11.03 -10.53
N LYS A 81 -19.73 -10.16 -11.44
CA LYS A 81 -18.89 -9.07 -11.97
C LYS A 81 -18.52 -8.03 -10.93
N LEU A 82 -19.41 -7.78 -9.96
CA LEU A 82 -19.11 -6.88 -8.86
C LEU A 82 -18.12 -7.53 -7.88
N HIS A 83 -18.27 -8.83 -7.62
CA HIS A 83 -17.32 -9.60 -6.82
C HIS A 83 -15.95 -9.60 -7.48
N ASP A 84 -15.86 -9.86 -8.78
CA ASP A 84 -14.60 -9.84 -9.54
C ASP A 84 -13.95 -8.45 -9.52
N LEU A 85 -14.75 -7.39 -9.67
CA LEU A 85 -14.28 -6.01 -9.53
C LEU A 85 -13.66 -5.78 -8.16
N VAL A 86 -14.40 -6.13 -7.10
CA VAL A 86 -13.95 -5.99 -5.70
C VAL A 86 -12.70 -6.81 -5.44
N ALA A 87 -12.62 -8.03 -5.96
CA ALA A 87 -11.44 -8.88 -5.87
C ALA A 87 -10.22 -8.23 -6.53
N GLY A 88 -10.38 -7.57 -7.68
CA GLY A 88 -9.31 -6.82 -8.34
C GLY A 88 -8.74 -5.66 -7.50
N PHE A 89 -9.55 -5.08 -6.61
CA PHE A 89 -9.12 -4.02 -5.68
C PHE A 89 -8.74 -4.53 -4.27
N SER A 90 -8.84 -5.84 -4.02
CA SER A 90 -8.58 -6.43 -2.70
C SER A 90 -7.10 -6.51 -2.33
N LEU A 91 -6.19 -6.22 -3.26
CA LEU A 91 -4.76 -6.22 -3.00
C LEU A 91 -4.35 -5.01 -2.15
N PRO A 92 -3.81 -5.21 -0.93
CA PRO A 92 -3.31 -4.13 -0.07
C PRO A 92 -2.26 -3.28 -0.77
N ALA A 93 -2.20 -1.99 -0.42
CA ALA A 93 -1.28 -1.04 -1.06
C ALA A 93 0.18 -1.50 -1.03
N ALA A 94 0.63 -2.00 0.12
CA ALA A 94 1.99 -2.49 0.32
C ALA A 94 2.29 -3.72 -0.55
N GLU A 95 1.37 -4.67 -0.65
CA GLU A 95 1.58 -5.85 -1.48
C GLU A 95 1.62 -5.50 -2.97
N ALA A 96 0.74 -4.60 -3.41
CA ALA A 96 0.74 -4.09 -4.79
C ALA A 96 2.08 -3.42 -5.11
N PHE A 97 2.57 -2.56 -4.22
CA PHE A 97 3.86 -1.89 -4.38
C PHE A 97 5.03 -2.88 -4.42
N ARG A 98 5.09 -3.85 -3.49
CA ARG A 98 6.15 -4.87 -3.45
C ARG A 98 6.20 -5.66 -4.77
N ARG A 99 5.07 -6.16 -5.25
CA ARG A 99 4.99 -6.93 -6.51
C ARG A 99 5.45 -6.09 -7.71
N GLN A 100 5.00 -4.84 -7.77
CA GLN A 100 5.31 -3.96 -8.88
C GLN A 100 6.80 -3.58 -8.89
N MET A 101 7.38 -3.27 -7.71
CA MET A 101 8.82 -3.04 -7.56
C MET A 101 9.62 -4.26 -8.02
N SER A 102 9.28 -5.48 -7.58
CA SER A 102 9.96 -6.70 -8.03
C SER A 102 9.81 -6.98 -9.52
N LYS A 103 8.71 -6.56 -10.13
CA LYS A 103 8.45 -6.79 -11.57
C LYS A 103 9.20 -5.80 -12.46
N THR A 104 9.36 -4.55 -12.02
CA THR A 104 9.74 -3.44 -12.92
C THR A 104 10.98 -2.68 -12.53
N VAL A 105 11.38 -2.74 -11.25
CA VAL A 105 12.48 -1.93 -10.72
C VAL A 105 13.60 -2.82 -10.19
N LEU A 106 13.28 -3.73 -9.28
CA LEU A 106 14.27 -4.50 -8.55
C LEU A 106 14.73 -5.72 -9.35
N PRO A 107 16.05 -5.90 -9.53
CA PRO A 107 16.60 -7.14 -10.08
C PRO A 107 16.25 -8.36 -9.22
N SER A 108 16.38 -9.57 -9.79
CA SER A 108 15.99 -10.82 -9.14
C SER A 108 16.79 -11.18 -7.88
N ASN A 109 17.99 -10.62 -7.71
CA ASN A 109 18.82 -10.80 -6.52
C ASN A 109 18.48 -9.81 -5.40
N PHE A 110 17.49 -8.92 -5.58
CA PHE A 110 16.98 -8.09 -4.48
C PHE A 110 15.82 -8.77 -3.78
N THR A 111 15.82 -8.63 -2.45
CA THR A 111 14.67 -8.97 -1.61
C THR A 111 14.11 -7.70 -1.00
N LEU A 112 12.89 -7.36 -1.36
CA LEU A 112 12.09 -6.32 -0.71
C LEU A 112 11.01 -7.00 0.13
N VAL A 113 11.05 -6.77 1.44
CA VAL A 113 10.09 -7.31 2.40
C VAL A 113 9.45 -6.20 3.21
N TYR A 114 8.25 -6.46 3.71
CA TYR A 114 7.58 -5.59 4.65
C TYR A 114 6.84 -6.38 5.71
N ASP A 115 6.66 -5.76 6.87
CA ASP A 115 5.78 -6.22 7.92
C ASP A 115 4.58 -5.29 8.03
N SER A 116 3.39 -5.87 8.20
CA SER A 116 2.15 -5.13 8.37
C SER A 116 1.64 -5.24 9.80
N ILE A 117 1.31 -4.09 10.40
CA ILE A 117 0.69 -4.01 11.72
C ILE A 117 -0.71 -3.42 11.54
N HIS A 118 -1.73 -4.26 11.63
CA HIS A 118 -3.14 -3.87 11.49
C HIS A 118 -3.71 -3.40 12.84
N ILE A 119 -4.30 -2.20 12.86
CA ILE A 119 -4.93 -1.63 14.05
C ILE A 119 -6.41 -1.46 13.76
N ARG A 120 -7.24 -2.38 14.28
CA ARG A 120 -8.67 -2.46 13.95
C ARG A 120 -9.49 -1.25 14.39
N GLU A 121 -9.14 -0.65 15.53
CA GLU A 121 -9.89 0.49 16.07
C GLU A 121 -9.33 1.79 15.51
N LEU A 122 -10.16 2.48 14.71
CA LEU A 122 -9.79 3.74 14.03
C LEU A 122 -9.24 4.82 14.97
N LYS A 123 -9.81 4.96 16.17
CA LYS A 123 -9.33 5.92 17.17
C LYS A 123 -7.92 5.59 17.64
N ASN A 124 -7.65 4.32 17.92
CA ASN A 124 -6.32 3.86 18.34
C ASN A 124 -5.32 3.99 17.19
N PHE A 125 -5.73 3.65 15.96
CA PHE A 125 -4.89 3.83 14.79
C PHE A 125 -4.45 5.30 14.65
N HIS A 126 -5.40 6.24 14.68
CA HIS A 126 -5.07 7.66 14.59
C HIS A 126 -4.21 8.15 15.76
N LEU A 127 -4.48 7.68 16.98
CA LEU A 127 -3.70 8.04 18.17
C LEU A 127 -2.24 7.57 18.03
N ILE A 128 -2.01 6.35 17.54
CA ILE A 128 -0.68 5.80 17.30
C ILE A 128 0.01 6.55 16.16
N ALA A 129 -0.63 6.63 14.98
CA ALA A 129 -0.07 7.22 13.77
C ALA A 129 0.33 8.70 13.91
N ARG A 130 -0.38 9.45 14.77
CA ARG A 130 -0.15 10.88 14.98
C ARG A 130 0.71 11.20 16.20
N THR A 131 1.05 10.23 17.03
CA THR A 131 1.85 10.44 18.24
C THR A 131 3.22 9.77 18.04
N PRO A 132 4.30 10.52 17.78
CA PRO A 132 5.62 9.96 17.49
C PRO A 132 6.08 8.93 18.51
N SER A 133 5.90 9.16 19.81
CA SER A 133 6.30 8.21 20.86
C SER A 133 5.50 6.91 20.84
N ARG A 134 4.21 6.94 20.48
CA ARG A 134 3.38 5.73 20.37
C ARG A 134 3.71 4.96 19.09
N LEU A 135 3.93 5.66 17.98
CA LEU A 135 4.41 5.06 16.75
C LEU A 135 5.76 4.38 16.99
N ASN A 136 6.69 5.09 17.63
CA ASN A 136 8.01 4.58 17.97
C ASN A 136 7.91 3.30 18.81
N HIS A 137 7.14 3.33 19.90
CA HIS A 137 6.93 2.13 20.73
C HIS A 137 6.36 0.94 19.95
N LEU A 138 5.38 1.18 19.06
CA LEU A 138 4.80 0.13 18.22
C LEU A 138 5.83 -0.45 17.23
N VAL A 139 6.59 0.41 16.56
CA VAL A 139 7.64 0.02 15.62
C VAL A 139 8.73 -0.75 16.35
N THR A 140 9.24 -0.26 17.49
CA THR A 140 10.19 -0.96 18.36
C THR A 140 9.70 -2.38 18.65
N LYS A 141 8.46 -2.53 19.15
CA LYS A 141 7.91 -3.85 19.49
C LYS A 141 7.86 -4.81 18.31
N ARG A 142 7.58 -4.30 17.10
CA ARG A 142 7.59 -5.16 15.90
C ARG A 142 9.01 -5.53 15.47
N LEU A 143 9.94 -4.58 15.50
CA LEU A 143 11.35 -4.83 15.19
C LEU A 143 11.99 -5.81 16.18
N GLU A 144 11.68 -5.69 17.47
CA GLU A 144 12.07 -6.64 18.52
C GLU A 144 11.62 -8.06 18.18
N ALA A 145 10.36 -8.22 17.73
CA ALA A 145 9.84 -9.53 17.32
C ALA A 145 10.55 -10.08 16.08
N ILE A 146 10.78 -9.24 15.07
CA ILE A 146 11.51 -9.60 13.84
C ILE A 146 12.94 -10.08 14.17
N ALA A 147 13.65 -9.33 15.02
CA ALA A 147 15.01 -9.67 15.39
C ALA A 147 15.08 -10.95 16.24
N TYR A 148 14.10 -11.16 17.12
CA TYR A 148 13.99 -12.41 17.87
C TYR A 148 13.72 -13.60 16.95
N GLU A 149 12.83 -13.45 15.96
CA GLU A 149 12.56 -14.47 14.94
C GLU A 149 13.82 -14.81 14.12
N LYS A 150 14.68 -13.83 13.83
CA LYS A 150 15.91 -14.01 13.05
C LYS A 150 17.08 -14.59 13.85
N HIS A 151 17.34 -14.07 15.05
CA HIS A 151 18.58 -14.35 15.80
C HIS A 151 18.37 -15.15 17.08
N GLY A 152 17.15 -15.19 17.62
CA GLY A 152 16.85 -15.80 18.93
C GLY A 152 17.52 -15.10 20.13
N ASP A 153 18.16 -13.94 19.92
CA ASP A 153 19.04 -13.30 20.90
C ASP A 153 18.38 -12.10 21.61
N VAL A 154 18.41 -12.12 22.95
CA VAL A 154 17.77 -11.11 23.83
C VAL A 154 18.54 -9.77 23.81
N PRO A 155 19.88 -9.74 23.90
CA PRO A 155 20.67 -8.53 23.70
C PRO A 155 20.34 -7.72 22.44
N VAL A 156 20.14 -8.37 21.29
CA VAL A 156 19.79 -7.69 20.02
C VAL A 156 18.43 -7.00 20.13
N ARG A 157 17.47 -7.64 20.81
CA ARG A 157 16.15 -7.08 21.07
C ARG A 157 16.24 -5.78 21.87
N ASP A 158 17.00 -5.77 22.96
CA ASP A 158 17.10 -4.61 23.84
C ASP A 158 17.87 -3.45 23.17
N LEU A 159 18.80 -3.76 22.26
CA LEU A 159 19.53 -2.77 21.46
C LEU A 159 18.61 -2.03 20.46
N ILE A 160 17.62 -2.71 19.87
CA ILE A 160 16.71 -2.11 18.87
C ILE A 160 15.97 -0.88 19.41
N GLY A 161 15.45 -0.95 20.63
CA GLY A 161 14.77 0.19 21.25
C GLY A 161 15.71 1.40 21.36
N THR A 162 16.94 1.16 21.82
CA THR A 162 17.95 2.22 21.96
C THR A 162 18.31 2.84 20.61
N LEU A 163 18.49 2.02 19.57
CA LEU A 163 18.84 2.50 18.23
C LEU A 163 17.70 3.26 17.56
N LEU A 164 16.45 2.82 17.76
CA LEU A 164 15.29 3.52 17.22
C LEU A 164 15.05 4.85 17.92
N ASP A 165 15.31 4.94 19.23
CA ASP A 165 15.25 6.19 20.00
C ASP A 165 16.36 7.20 19.61
N GLN A 166 17.49 6.71 19.13
CA GLN A 166 18.58 7.54 18.59
C GLN A 166 18.34 7.96 17.14
N ALA A 167 17.49 7.25 16.39
CA ALA A 167 17.19 7.56 15.01
C ALA A 167 16.35 8.84 14.90
N TYR A 168 16.65 9.67 13.90
CA TYR A 168 15.86 10.87 13.62
C TYR A 168 14.61 10.48 12.82
N LEU A 169 13.43 10.67 13.41
CA LEU A 169 12.16 10.42 12.73
C LEU A 169 11.79 11.58 11.82
N GLU A 170 12.03 11.43 10.52
CA GLU A 170 11.56 12.37 9.50
C GLU A 170 10.19 11.97 8.98
N THR A 171 9.33 12.95 8.71
CA THR A 171 7.93 12.73 8.32
C THR A 171 7.61 13.42 7.01
N PHE A 172 7.05 12.66 6.07
CA PHE A 172 6.67 13.12 4.73
C PHE A 172 5.17 12.93 4.51
N PRO A 173 4.33 13.91 4.90
CA PRO A 173 2.88 13.84 4.75
C PRO A 173 2.40 14.06 3.30
N SER A 174 3.28 14.57 2.42
CA SER A 174 3.02 14.68 0.99
C SER A 174 3.47 13.40 0.29
N PRO A 175 2.58 12.73 -0.47
CA PRO A 175 2.94 11.57 -1.28
C PRO A 175 4.09 11.87 -2.25
N GLN A 176 4.10 13.05 -2.86
CA GLN A 176 5.13 13.46 -3.80
C GLN A 176 6.50 13.55 -3.12
N ILE A 177 6.61 14.28 -2.01
CA ILE A 177 7.88 14.44 -1.30
C ILE A 177 8.32 13.10 -0.68
N GLY A 178 7.38 12.34 -0.12
CA GLY A 178 7.63 11.01 0.41
C GLY A 178 8.12 10.04 -0.66
N ALA A 179 7.64 10.15 -1.90
CA ALA A 179 8.08 9.30 -3.01
C ALA A 179 9.53 9.57 -3.38
N TYR A 180 9.96 10.83 -3.42
CA TYR A 180 11.39 11.18 -3.58
C TYR A 180 12.24 10.59 -2.46
N ALA A 181 11.81 10.72 -1.20
CA ALA A 181 12.56 10.18 -0.06
C ALA A 181 12.65 8.63 -0.10
N LEU A 182 11.55 7.95 -0.45
CA LEU A 182 11.53 6.49 -0.57
C LEU A 182 12.37 5.99 -1.75
N ALA A 183 12.29 6.67 -2.91
CA ALA A 183 13.12 6.35 -4.07
C ALA A 183 14.60 6.57 -3.78
N LEU A 184 14.95 7.62 -3.03
CA LEU A 184 16.33 7.87 -2.61
C LEU A 184 16.82 6.79 -1.64
N TRP A 185 15.96 6.30 -0.75
CA TRP A 185 16.29 5.16 0.11
C TRP A 185 16.61 3.91 -0.69
N PHE A 186 15.84 3.60 -1.75
CA PHE A 186 16.21 2.55 -2.69
C PHE A 186 17.53 2.84 -3.39
N TYR A 187 17.71 4.03 -3.97
CA TYR A 187 18.93 4.38 -4.71
C TYR A 187 20.21 4.27 -3.87
N ARG A 188 20.14 4.53 -2.56
CA ARG A 188 21.26 4.38 -1.62
C ARG A 188 21.65 2.92 -1.35
N PHE A 189 20.84 1.93 -1.73
CA PHE A 189 21.24 0.51 -1.64
C PHE A 189 22.43 0.23 -2.52
N ASP A 190 22.47 0.89 -3.66
CA ASP A 190 23.44 0.60 -4.67
C ASP A 190 23.55 1.81 -5.60
N GLU A 191 24.46 2.73 -5.25
CA GLU A 191 24.77 3.90 -6.06
C GLU A 191 25.40 3.51 -7.43
N ASP A 192 25.65 2.22 -7.68
CA ASP A 192 26.28 1.64 -8.88
C ASP A 192 25.29 1.19 -10.00
N ASN A 193 24.01 1.62 -9.96
CA ASN A 193 23.06 1.69 -11.10
C ASN A 193 22.28 0.43 -11.53
N TRP A 194 21.94 -0.50 -10.64
CA TRP A 194 21.09 -1.63 -11.05
C TRP A 194 19.63 -1.29 -11.37
N PHE A 195 19.14 -0.13 -10.92
CA PHE A 195 17.82 0.38 -11.28
C PHE A 195 17.79 1.91 -11.32
N SER A 196 16.88 2.47 -12.12
CA SER A 196 16.80 3.92 -12.29
C SER A 196 16.06 4.57 -11.12
N PHE A 197 16.60 5.68 -10.60
CA PHE A 197 15.91 6.52 -9.63
C PHE A 197 14.51 6.92 -10.12
N ALA A 198 14.38 7.24 -11.42
CA ALA A 198 13.12 7.62 -12.03
C ALA A 198 12.07 6.50 -11.95
N SER A 199 12.46 5.25 -12.19
CA SER A 199 11.57 4.09 -12.08
C SER A 199 11.17 3.86 -10.62
N ALA A 200 12.12 3.88 -9.69
CA ALA A 200 11.83 3.75 -8.26
C ALA A 200 10.90 4.87 -7.76
N HIS A 201 11.11 6.11 -8.21
CA HIS A 201 10.26 7.25 -7.90
C HIS A 201 8.84 7.08 -8.45
N ALA A 202 8.70 6.67 -9.71
CA ALA A 202 7.39 6.45 -10.32
C ALA A 202 6.56 5.43 -9.52
N GLU A 203 7.18 4.32 -9.11
CA GLU A 203 6.51 3.30 -8.32
C GLU A 203 6.24 3.73 -6.87
N ALA A 204 7.17 4.46 -6.24
CA ALA A 204 6.96 5.04 -4.91
C ALA A 204 5.83 6.08 -4.92
N GLU A 205 5.74 6.90 -5.96
CA GLU A 205 4.66 7.88 -6.14
C GLU A 205 3.32 7.19 -6.35
N ALA A 206 3.27 6.15 -7.19
CA ALA A 206 2.07 5.33 -7.39
C ALA A 206 1.61 4.67 -6.09
N TYR A 207 2.54 4.19 -5.26
CA TYR A 207 2.24 3.61 -3.95
C TYR A 207 1.68 4.65 -2.98
N LEU A 208 2.41 5.75 -2.74
CA LEU A 208 1.99 6.75 -1.75
C LEU A 208 0.75 7.55 -2.18
N SER A 209 0.51 7.63 -3.49
CA SER A 209 -0.66 8.29 -4.09
C SER A 209 -1.80 7.32 -4.42
N ARG A 210 -1.74 6.07 -3.95
CA ARG A 210 -2.76 5.05 -4.24
C ARG A 210 -4.17 5.49 -3.86
N TYR A 211 -4.31 6.33 -2.84
CA TYR A 211 -5.58 6.94 -2.44
C TYR A 211 -5.56 8.44 -2.71
N GLU A 212 -6.60 8.92 -3.38
CA GLU A 212 -6.62 10.30 -3.90
C GLU A 212 -6.99 11.35 -2.86
N ALA A 213 -7.89 10.99 -1.94
CA ALA A 213 -8.43 11.97 -1.01
C ALA A 213 -7.29 12.44 -0.09
N PRO A 214 -7.14 13.75 0.15
CA PRO A 214 -6.10 14.24 1.05
C PRO A 214 -6.13 13.61 2.45
N SER A 215 -7.31 13.20 2.92
CA SER A 215 -7.50 12.50 4.20
C SER A 215 -6.99 11.05 4.23
N ASP A 216 -6.70 10.48 3.07
CA ASP A 216 -6.42 9.06 2.86
C ASP A 216 -4.99 8.80 2.41
N ARG A 217 -4.18 9.85 2.32
CA ARG A 217 -2.82 9.76 1.79
C ARG A 217 -1.99 8.82 2.64
N LEU A 218 -1.14 8.04 1.99
CA LEU A 218 -0.10 7.32 2.70
C LEU A 218 0.99 8.31 3.10
N GLU A 219 1.54 8.08 4.28
CA GLU A 219 2.56 8.96 4.85
C GLU A 219 3.82 8.14 5.13
N LEU A 220 4.94 8.59 4.56
CA LEU A 220 6.24 8.01 4.85
C LEU A 220 6.81 8.63 6.13
N ARG A 221 7.26 7.76 7.02
CA ARG A 221 7.98 8.03 8.27
C ARG A 221 9.33 7.34 8.15
N LEU A 222 10.40 8.10 8.02
CA LEU A 222 11.73 7.55 7.81
C LEU A 222 12.54 7.72 9.10
N TYR A 223 12.90 6.62 9.74
CA TYR A 223 13.80 6.63 10.89
C TYR A 223 15.24 6.69 10.39
N LYS A 224 15.76 7.91 10.24
CA LYS A 224 17.10 8.14 9.70
C LYS A 224 18.20 7.74 10.68
N GLY A 225 19.24 7.07 10.16
CA GLY A 225 20.36 6.56 10.94
C GLY A 225 20.14 5.18 11.56
N PHE A 226 18.96 4.56 11.39
CA PHE A 226 18.71 3.23 11.92
C PHE A 226 19.51 2.16 11.13
N PRO A 227 20.37 1.35 11.79
CA PRO A 227 21.23 0.40 11.09
C PRO A 227 20.52 -0.94 10.88
N ASN A 228 19.94 -1.17 9.70
CA ASN A 228 19.25 -2.43 9.40
C ASN A 228 20.20 -3.64 9.32
N ALA A 229 21.43 -3.42 8.84
CA ALA A 229 22.42 -4.46 8.55
C ALA A 229 22.83 -5.22 9.82
N GLY A 230 22.78 -6.55 9.75
CA GLY A 230 23.11 -7.43 10.87
C GLY A 230 22.06 -7.46 12.00
N LEU A 231 21.13 -6.50 12.06
CA LEU A 231 20.04 -6.49 13.02
C LEU A 231 18.77 -7.14 12.46
N LEU A 232 18.30 -6.66 11.32
CA LEU A 232 17.01 -7.06 10.74
C LEU A 232 17.14 -7.82 9.42
N MET A 233 18.24 -7.61 8.70
CA MET A 233 18.50 -8.10 7.35
C MET A 233 19.96 -8.57 7.25
N ASP A 234 20.31 -9.23 6.15
CA ASP A 234 21.69 -9.64 5.88
C ASP A 234 22.60 -8.41 5.65
N PRO A 235 23.94 -8.57 5.56
CA PRO A 235 24.88 -7.45 5.71
C PRO A 235 24.74 -6.31 4.70
N ILE A 236 24.24 -6.59 3.48
CA ILE A 236 24.06 -5.58 2.44
C ILE A 236 22.64 -5.01 2.54
N SER A 237 22.47 -4.06 3.47
CA SER A 237 21.24 -3.28 3.61
C SER A 237 21.49 -1.80 3.92
N VAL A 238 20.55 -0.95 3.51
CA VAL A 238 20.68 0.51 3.69
C VAL A 238 20.37 0.92 5.10
N THR A 239 21.08 1.95 5.55
CA THR A 239 20.72 2.73 6.73
C THR A 239 19.38 3.43 6.52
N ASP A 240 18.66 3.70 7.60
CA ASP A 240 17.31 4.25 7.62
C ASP A 240 16.22 3.17 7.50
N LEU A 241 15.15 3.32 8.28
CA LEU A 241 14.02 2.40 8.29
C LEU A 241 12.76 3.10 7.77
N PRO A 242 12.28 2.78 6.55
CA PRO A 242 11.04 3.32 6.03
C PRO A 242 9.84 2.67 6.72
N VAL A 243 8.98 3.50 7.28
CA VAL A 243 7.70 3.12 7.86
C VAL A 243 6.60 3.88 7.12
N VAL A 244 5.59 3.19 6.59
CA VAL A 244 4.48 3.84 5.89
C VAL A 244 3.20 3.67 6.68
N VAL A 245 2.57 4.79 7.00
CA VAL A 245 1.25 4.87 7.64
C VAL A 245 0.20 4.93 6.53
N ASN A 246 -0.68 3.92 6.48
CA ASN A 246 -1.76 3.83 5.51
C ASN A 246 -3.11 4.01 6.24
N TYR A 247 -3.65 5.23 6.17
CA TYR A 247 -4.88 5.61 6.88
C TYR A 247 -6.12 4.85 6.41
N PRO A 248 -6.35 4.65 5.10
CA PRO A 248 -7.50 3.88 4.62
C PRO A 248 -7.51 2.43 5.10
N GLU A 249 -6.36 1.75 5.04
CA GLU A 249 -6.25 0.34 5.42
C GLU A 249 -6.03 0.13 6.93
N GLN A 250 -5.89 1.22 7.72
CA GLN A 250 -5.55 1.19 9.14
C GLN A 250 -4.34 0.29 9.45
N VAL A 251 -3.32 0.38 8.60
CA VAL A 251 -2.11 -0.44 8.66
C VAL A 251 -0.87 0.45 8.70
N ILE A 252 0.10 0.04 9.51
CA ILE A 252 1.44 0.59 9.51
C ILE A 252 2.36 -0.48 8.94
N THR A 253 3.16 -0.12 7.93
CA THR A 253 4.09 -1.05 7.30
C THR A 253 5.53 -0.65 7.56
N ILE A 254 6.38 -1.64 7.85
CA ILE A 254 7.82 -1.45 8.06
C ILE A 254 8.54 -2.12 6.89
N TRP A 255 9.31 -1.35 6.13
CA TRP A 255 9.97 -1.81 4.92
C TRP A 255 11.44 -2.12 5.16
N ARG A 256 11.90 -3.21 4.57
CA ARG A 256 13.30 -3.63 4.61
C ARG A 256 13.67 -4.18 3.25
N ALA A 257 14.88 -3.87 2.79
CA ALA A 257 15.43 -4.49 1.59
C ALA A 257 16.82 -5.05 1.88
N GLN A 258 17.21 -6.07 1.12
CA GLN A 258 18.56 -6.61 1.09
C GLN A 258 18.92 -7.04 -0.33
N LEU A 259 20.21 -6.99 -0.60
CA LEU A 259 20.81 -7.68 -1.72
C LEU A 259 21.16 -9.12 -1.31
N GLN A 260 20.75 -10.09 -2.11
CA GLN A 260 21.22 -11.47 -2.04
C GLN A 260 22.43 -11.59 -2.97
N ASP A 261 23.57 -11.99 -2.41
CA ASP A 261 24.78 -12.34 -3.16
C ASP A 261 24.83 -13.86 -3.37
#